data_AF-A0A2V5JJR7-F1
#
_entry.id   AF-A0A2V5JJR7-F1
#
_cell.length_a   1.000
_cell.length_b   1.000
_cell.length_c   1.000
_cell.angle_alpha   90.00
_cell.angle_beta   90.00
_cell.angle_gamma   90.00
#
_symmetry.space_group_name_H-M   'P 1'
#
loop_
_entity.id
_entity.type
_entity.pdbx_description
1 polymer ?
#
loop_
_entity_poly.entity_id
_entity_poly.type
_entity_poly.pdbx_seq_one_letter_code
_entity_poly.pdbx_strand_id
1 'polypeptide(L)'
;KTLTYEQELAGLERAAKNALLRRLVTAHILATGSTHTYFSEEAGAAQARARRWLEVIKAAKLSRVEDAEYLGWIGYMRGDYADAGRWLKLSSGTTPAALWLKAKLERREGHLAEAAKAMAEAWKTLRDEHAYTGWAGRSRVSDYYSGGDDFEYVYRGEAPSWSLSQEASGDFAALYLQRADFVQALDIFFKADLWNDAAYVAERVLTTTELKRYVDQLPAKTVSPTPVMAYTFGWQDKIPATGKLRYLLGRRLVREHRYNDATPYLQPPFDQILRRYVDSLRAGENEALTKRDRALALFRAAWIARYDGMEIMGTEMAPDGFTEAGDFPVPDLAAQRVSGKAEQMTYAGEKKIPSVLRATRDETKRVAKSGASPDVRFHYRLIAGALAIKAAALLSDNSEELPDVINMAGRWTKEQDEKVADRYFNLLEKRAAQTDIGRAAIARRWFVDMNGPWSTKLDLDEKQMKKELGLRDPYEEYLQQQQSPTPTPPSAP
;
A
#
# COMPACT_ATOMS: atom_id res chain seq x y z
N LYS A 1 -43.49 -9.77 16.08
CA LYS A 1 -43.88 -9.19 17.39
C LYS A 1 -42.61 -8.89 18.16
N THR A 2 -42.37 -7.63 18.52
CA THR A 2 -41.24 -7.23 19.37
C THR A 2 -41.48 -7.74 20.79
N LEU A 3 -40.51 -8.43 21.38
CA LEU A 3 -40.59 -8.90 22.76
C LEU A 3 -40.50 -7.71 23.73
N THR A 4 -41.14 -7.80 24.90
CA THR A 4 -40.88 -6.84 25.98
C THR A 4 -39.51 -7.08 26.60
N TYR A 5 -38.92 -6.08 27.25
CA TYR A 5 -37.62 -6.22 27.94
C TYR A 5 -37.60 -7.39 28.94
N GLU A 6 -38.69 -7.60 29.68
CA GLU A 6 -38.81 -8.71 30.63
C GLU A 6 -38.84 -10.07 29.94
N GLN A 7 -39.54 -10.17 28.80
CA GLN A 7 -39.58 -11.39 28.00
C GLN A 7 -38.22 -11.71 27.38
N GLU A 8 -37.50 -10.70 26.89
CA GLU A 8 -36.12 -10.85 26.40
C GLU A 8 -35.19 -11.33 27.52
N LEU A 9 -35.24 -10.68 28.68
CA LEU A 9 -34.38 -11.01 29.81
C LEU A 9 -34.63 -12.45 30.30
N ALA A 10 -35.90 -12.86 30.46
CA ALA A 10 -36.25 -14.23 30.83
C ALA A 10 -35.78 -15.25 29.78
N GLY A 11 -35.82 -14.88 28.49
CA GLY A 11 -35.25 -15.68 27.40
C GLY A 11 -33.73 -15.84 27.52
N LEU A 12 -33.00 -14.75 27.80
CA LEU A 12 -31.55 -14.78 28.00
C LEU A 12 -31.16 -15.57 29.24
N GLU A 13 -31.88 -15.44 30.35
CA GLU A 13 -31.61 -16.22 31.58
C GLU A 13 -31.79 -17.72 31.35
N ARG A 14 -32.80 -18.11 30.56
CA ARG A 14 -33.00 -19.50 30.13
C ARG A 14 -31.87 -19.96 29.23
N ALA A 15 -31.47 -19.13 28.25
CA ALA A 15 -30.37 -19.43 27.35
C ALA A 15 -29.04 -19.59 28.11
N ALA A 16 -28.78 -18.77 29.12
CA ALA A 16 -27.57 -18.81 29.93
C ALA A 16 -27.38 -20.17 30.62
N LYS A 17 -28.45 -20.77 31.13
CA LYS A 17 -28.43 -22.05 31.85
C LYS A 17 -28.30 -23.27 30.92
N ASN A 18 -28.67 -23.13 29.64
CA ASN A 18 -28.57 -24.21 28.66
C ASN A 18 -27.29 -24.07 27.81
N ALA A 19 -26.45 -25.11 27.75
CA ALA A 19 -25.14 -25.02 27.09
C ALA A 19 -25.21 -24.67 25.59
N LEU A 20 -26.14 -25.28 24.84
CA LEU A 20 -26.30 -25.03 23.41
C LEU A 20 -26.84 -23.62 23.15
N LEU A 21 -27.89 -23.20 23.88
CA LEU A 21 -28.45 -21.86 23.73
C LEU A 21 -27.44 -20.78 24.12
N ARG A 22 -26.66 -21.00 25.18
CA ARG A 22 -25.58 -20.10 25.58
C ARG A 22 -24.54 -19.94 24.47
N ARG A 23 -24.13 -21.03 23.83
CA ARG A 23 -23.22 -20.98 22.66
C ARG A 23 -23.81 -20.18 21.51
N LEU A 24 -25.07 -20.44 21.15
CA LEU A 24 -25.75 -19.75 20.05
C LEU A 24 -25.89 -18.24 20.30
N VAL A 25 -26.29 -17.83 21.50
CA VAL A 25 -26.39 -16.41 21.86
C VAL A 25 -25.01 -15.75 21.87
N THR A 26 -23.99 -16.43 22.40
CA THR A 26 -22.61 -15.92 22.41
C THR A 26 -22.08 -15.74 20.98
N ALA A 27 -22.28 -16.73 20.11
CA ALA A 27 -21.90 -16.66 18.71
C ALA A 27 -22.63 -15.52 17.97
N HIS A 28 -23.94 -15.37 18.20
CA HIS A 28 -24.72 -14.28 17.63
C HIS A 28 -24.19 -12.90 18.07
N ILE A 29 -23.85 -12.74 19.36
CA ILE A 29 -23.27 -11.49 19.87
C ILE A 29 -21.88 -11.24 19.30
N LEU A 30 -21.05 -12.26 19.15
CA LEU A 30 -19.74 -12.10 18.51
C LEU A 30 -19.89 -11.67 17.05
N ALA A 31 -20.81 -12.28 16.30
CA ALA A 31 -21.06 -11.93 14.90
C ALA A 31 -21.66 -10.52 14.72
N THR A 32 -22.56 -10.11 15.62
CA THR A 32 -23.31 -8.83 15.51
C THR A 32 -22.75 -7.70 16.39
N GLY A 33 -21.79 -8.01 17.26
CA GLY A 33 -21.15 -7.10 18.19
C GLY A 33 -19.71 -6.76 17.85
N SER A 34 -19.11 -7.47 16.87
CA SER A 34 -17.80 -7.15 16.30
C SER A 34 -17.86 -6.08 15.21
N THR A 35 -19.06 -5.71 14.74
CA THR A 35 -19.22 -4.70 13.72
C THR A 35 -19.03 -3.32 14.37
N HIS A 36 -17.84 -2.76 14.21
CA HIS A 36 -17.74 -1.31 14.04
C HIS A 36 -18.43 -0.99 12.71
N THR A 37 -19.77 -1.05 12.67
CA THR A 37 -20.46 -0.44 11.55
C THR A 37 -20.05 1.03 11.58
N TYR A 38 -19.52 1.49 10.45
CA TYR A 38 -19.15 2.88 10.20
C TYR A 38 -20.37 3.85 10.26
N PHE A 39 -21.52 3.32 10.71
CA PHE A 39 -22.85 3.85 10.60
C PHE A 39 -23.71 3.30 11.75
N SER A 40 -24.53 4.18 12.31
CA SER A 40 -25.77 3.90 13.06
C SER A 40 -25.72 3.73 14.59
N GLU A 41 -26.87 4.04 15.19
CA GLU A 41 -27.27 3.74 16.58
C GLU A 41 -27.14 2.24 16.93
N GLU A 42 -27.01 1.35 15.92
CA GLU A 42 -26.86 -0.09 16.10
C GLU A 42 -25.55 -0.46 16.78
N ALA A 43 -24.49 0.34 16.65
CA ALA A 43 -23.23 0.11 17.36
C ALA A 43 -23.43 0.26 18.88
N GLY A 44 -24.19 1.28 19.31
CA GLY A 44 -24.57 1.47 20.72
C GLY A 44 -25.46 0.33 21.23
N ALA A 45 -26.44 -0.07 20.42
CA ALA A 45 -27.31 -1.21 20.75
C ALA A 45 -26.53 -2.53 20.85
N ALA A 46 -25.55 -2.78 19.97
CA ALA A 46 -24.71 -3.96 19.99
C ALA A 46 -23.86 -4.04 21.26
N GLN A 47 -23.24 -2.92 21.66
CA GLN A 47 -22.50 -2.81 22.92
C GLN A 47 -23.40 -3.06 24.14
N ALA A 48 -24.64 -2.56 24.12
CA ALA A 48 -25.62 -2.80 25.17
C ALA A 48 -26.07 -4.27 25.24
N ARG A 49 -26.33 -4.93 24.09
CA ARG A 49 -26.65 -6.36 24.02
C ARG A 49 -25.51 -7.21 24.58
N ALA A 50 -24.28 -6.93 24.16
CA ALA A 50 -23.08 -7.63 24.62
C ALA A 50 -22.88 -7.48 26.13
N ARG A 51 -23.06 -6.26 26.68
CA ARG A 51 -23.02 -6.02 28.13
C ARG A 51 -24.10 -6.81 28.86
N ARG A 52 -25.35 -6.75 28.39
CA ARG A 52 -26.48 -7.45 29.01
C ARG A 52 -26.24 -8.95 29.09
N TRP A 53 -25.72 -9.55 28.01
CA TRP A 53 -25.42 -10.97 27.99
C TRP A 53 -24.36 -11.38 29.01
N LEU A 54 -23.24 -10.65 29.09
CA LEU A 54 -22.19 -10.93 30.07
C LEU A 54 -22.71 -10.85 31.50
N GLU A 55 -23.57 -9.88 31.82
CA GLU A 55 -24.18 -9.76 33.14
C GLU A 55 -25.18 -10.89 33.44
N VAL A 56 -25.97 -11.34 32.45
CA VAL A 56 -26.85 -12.49 32.61
C VAL A 56 -26.05 -13.77 32.90
N ILE A 57 -24.92 -14.01 32.20
CA ILE A 57 -24.07 -15.17 32.50
C ILE A 57 -23.48 -15.09 33.91
N LYS A 58 -23.00 -13.91 34.33
CA LYS A 58 -22.47 -13.71 35.70
C LYS A 58 -23.55 -13.97 36.76
N ALA A 59 -24.76 -13.47 36.55
CA ALA A 59 -25.89 -13.65 37.46
C ALA A 59 -26.35 -15.11 37.55
N ALA A 60 -26.17 -15.90 36.49
CA ALA A 60 -26.51 -17.32 36.48
C ALA A 60 -25.63 -18.18 37.40
N LYS A 61 -24.49 -17.68 37.89
CA LYS A 61 -23.58 -18.34 38.84
C LYS A 61 -23.29 -19.82 38.48
N LEU A 62 -23.00 -20.06 37.20
CA LEU A 62 -22.74 -21.39 36.68
C LEU A 62 -21.45 -21.96 37.28
N SER A 63 -21.47 -23.24 37.67
CA SER A 63 -20.28 -23.94 38.20
C SER A 63 -19.21 -24.16 37.13
N ARG A 64 -19.62 -24.23 35.86
CA ARG A 64 -18.73 -24.33 34.69
C ARG A 64 -19.33 -23.56 33.53
N VAL A 65 -18.47 -22.84 32.80
CA VAL A 65 -18.83 -22.15 31.57
C VAL A 65 -17.97 -22.70 30.44
N GLU A 66 -18.55 -23.59 29.65
CA GLU A 66 -17.88 -24.08 28.44
C GLU A 66 -17.62 -22.94 27.46
N ASP A 67 -16.47 -22.99 26.80
CA ASP A 67 -16.01 -22.02 25.80
C ASP A 67 -15.98 -20.55 26.30
N ALA A 68 -15.63 -20.39 27.58
CA ALA A 68 -15.58 -19.10 28.25
C ALA A 68 -14.68 -18.06 27.53
N GLU A 69 -13.70 -18.49 26.75
CA GLU A 69 -12.87 -17.59 25.93
C GLU A 69 -13.70 -16.72 24.97
N TYR A 70 -14.83 -17.20 24.46
CA TYR A 70 -15.69 -16.41 23.58
C TYR A 70 -16.45 -15.31 24.32
N LEU A 71 -16.81 -15.54 25.59
CA LEU A 71 -17.27 -14.46 26.48
C LEU A 71 -16.13 -13.47 26.76
N GLY A 72 -14.90 -13.99 26.86
CA GLY A 72 -13.69 -13.18 26.95
C GLY A 72 -13.49 -12.27 25.74
N TRP A 73 -13.72 -12.77 24.52
CA TRP A 73 -13.70 -11.98 23.29
C TRP A 73 -14.77 -10.89 23.28
N ILE A 74 -15.98 -11.18 23.76
CA ILE A 74 -17.01 -10.15 23.95
C ILE A 74 -16.48 -9.06 24.91
N GLY A 75 -15.89 -9.43 26.04
CA GLY A 75 -15.25 -8.47 26.96
C GLY A 75 -14.16 -7.63 26.28
N TYR A 76 -13.29 -8.28 25.51
CA TYR A 76 -12.18 -7.64 24.81
C TYR A 76 -12.65 -6.62 23.76
N MET A 77 -13.62 -6.98 22.91
CA MET A 77 -14.17 -6.09 21.88
C MET A 77 -14.90 -4.87 22.48
N ARG A 78 -15.42 -5.01 23.70
CA ARG A 78 -16.02 -3.91 24.47
C ARG A 78 -14.98 -3.02 25.17
N GLY A 79 -13.69 -3.37 25.10
CA GLY A 79 -12.62 -2.69 25.83
C GLY A 79 -12.56 -3.02 27.33
N ASP A 80 -13.32 -4.00 27.81
CA ASP A 80 -13.25 -4.49 29.19
C ASP A 80 -12.24 -5.63 29.30
N TYR A 81 -10.96 -5.27 29.23
CA TYR A 81 -9.85 -6.22 29.23
C TYR A 81 -9.73 -7.01 30.54
N ALA A 82 -10.16 -6.41 31.66
CA ALA A 82 -10.17 -7.07 32.95
C ALA A 82 -11.22 -8.20 32.98
N ASP A 83 -12.42 -7.96 32.46
CA ASP A 83 -13.45 -9.01 32.33
C ASP A 83 -13.03 -10.06 31.31
N ALA A 84 -12.42 -9.66 30.20
CA ALA A 84 -11.87 -10.58 29.22
C ALA A 84 -10.87 -11.57 29.84
N GLY A 85 -9.95 -11.07 30.67
CA GLY A 85 -9.00 -11.88 31.42
C GLY A 85 -9.67 -12.81 32.45
N ARG A 86 -10.76 -12.38 33.10
CA ARG A 86 -11.54 -13.24 34.01
C ARG A 86 -12.18 -14.40 33.27
N TRP A 87 -12.82 -14.14 32.12
CA TRP A 87 -13.42 -15.19 31.29
C TRP A 87 -12.38 -16.16 30.74
N LEU A 88 -11.24 -15.64 30.30
CA LEU A 88 -10.13 -16.47 29.82
C LEU A 88 -9.63 -17.45 30.90
N LYS A 89 -9.61 -17.08 32.18
CA LYS A 89 -9.25 -17.99 33.28
C LYS A 89 -10.23 -19.15 33.49
N LEU A 90 -11.47 -19.03 32.98
CA LEU A 90 -12.49 -20.08 33.03
C LEU A 90 -12.47 -21.00 31.80
N SER A 91 -11.68 -20.65 30.78
CA SER A 91 -11.46 -21.44 29.55
C SER A 91 -10.48 -22.59 29.81
N SER A 92 -10.38 -23.55 28.88
CA SER A 92 -9.25 -24.49 28.84
C SER A 92 -7.91 -23.79 28.62
N GLY A 93 -7.93 -22.57 28.05
CA GLY A 93 -6.72 -21.79 27.75
C GLY A 93 -5.91 -22.32 26.56
N THR A 94 -6.39 -23.37 25.89
CA THR A 94 -5.65 -24.09 24.84
C THR A 94 -6.26 -23.97 23.46
N THR A 95 -7.51 -23.50 23.34
CA THR A 95 -8.14 -23.29 22.02
C THR A 95 -7.46 -22.13 21.27
N PRO A 96 -7.48 -22.10 19.93
CA PRO A 96 -6.91 -20.98 19.18
C PRO A 96 -7.51 -19.63 19.57
N ALA A 97 -8.81 -19.59 19.85
CA ALA A 97 -9.50 -18.40 20.34
C ALA A 97 -9.00 -17.96 21.73
N ALA A 98 -8.78 -18.89 22.66
CA ALA A 98 -8.24 -18.60 23.97
C ALA A 98 -6.79 -18.10 23.90
N LEU A 99 -5.95 -18.76 23.09
CA LEU A 99 -4.55 -18.41 22.89
C LEU A 99 -4.38 -17.04 22.21
N TRP A 100 -5.22 -16.73 21.21
CA TRP A 100 -5.20 -15.42 20.56
C TRP A 100 -5.69 -14.31 21.50
N LEU A 101 -6.76 -14.55 22.27
CA LEU A 101 -7.21 -13.60 23.30
C LEU A 101 -6.10 -13.37 24.35
N LYS A 102 -5.46 -14.44 24.82
CA LYS A 102 -4.31 -14.37 25.72
C LYS A 102 -3.22 -13.48 25.13
N ALA A 103 -2.83 -13.72 23.88
CA ALA A 103 -1.81 -12.93 23.21
C ALA A 103 -2.14 -11.43 23.19
N LYS A 104 -3.39 -11.07 22.87
CA LYS A 104 -3.83 -9.66 22.86
C LYS A 104 -3.80 -9.02 24.25
N LEU A 105 -4.17 -9.75 25.30
CA LEU A 105 -4.13 -9.27 26.68
C LEU A 105 -2.69 -9.10 27.19
N GLU A 106 -1.84 -10.12 27.02
CA GLU A 106 -0.41 -10.08 27.40
C GLU A 106 0.30 -8.92 26.69
N ARG A 107 0.04 -8.73 25.39
CA ARG A 107 0.57 -7.60 24.62
C ARG A 107 0.19 -6.26 25.24
N ARG A 108 -1.07 -6.13 25.70
CA ARG A 108 -1.58 -4.89 26.29
C ARG A 108 -0.95 -4.59 27.64
N GLU A 109 -0.57 -5.62 28.39
CA GLU A 109 0.16 -5.51 29.65
C GLU A 109 1.68 -5.30 29.45
N GLY A 110 2.17 -5.42 28.21
CA GLY A 110 3.58 -5.26 27.86
C GLY A 110 4.40 -6.56 27.93
N HIS A 111 3.77 -7.69 28.19
CA HIS A 111 4.37 -9.03 28.21
C HIS A 111 4.56 -9.58 26.79
N LEU A 112 5.45 -8.93 26.01
CA LEU A 112 5.62 -9.20 24.58
C LEU A 112 6.11 -10.63 24.27
N ALA A 113 6.90 -11.24 25.16
CA ALA A 113 7.41 -12.60 24.97
C ALA A 113 6.29 -13.63 25.13
N GLU A 114 5.47 -13.46 26.15
CA GLU A 114 4.29 -14.26 26.47
C GLU A 114 3.23 -14.10 25.40
N ALA A 115 3.01 -12.86 24.94
CA ALA A 115 2.12 -12.56 23.82
C ALA A 115 2.56 -13.27 22.54
N ALA A 116 3.84 -13.18 22.17
CA ALA A 116 4.40 -13.86 21.00
C ALA A 116 4.29 -15.38 21.11
N LYS A 117 4.54 -15.96 22.29
CA LYS A 117 4.40 -17.40 22.53
C LYS A 117 2.95 -17.85 22.36
N ALA A 118 2.00 -17.16 22.99
CA ALA A 118 0.58 -17.49 22.88
C ALA A 118 0.09 -17.33 21.43
N MET A 119 0.50 -16.26 20.75
CA MET A 119 0.10 -16.01 19.36
C MET A 119 0.70 -17.03 18.40
N ALA A 120 1.95 -17.46 18.62
CA ALA A 120 2.57 -18.50 17.80
C ALA A 120 1.78 -19.82 17.86
N GLU A 121 1.34 -20.23 19.05
CA GLU A 121 0.51 -21.43 19.20
C GLU A 121 -0.87 -21.27 18.58
N ALA A 122 -1.53 -20.11 18.74
CA ALA A 122 -2.79 -19.83 18.07
C ALA A 122 -2.64 -19.87 16.53
N TRP A 123 -1.61 -19.20 16.02
CA TRP A 123 -1.36 -19.05 14.59
C TRP A 123 -1.08 -20.38 13.89
N LYS A 124 -0.43 -21.35 14.57
CA LYS A 124 -0.23 -22.70 14.01
C LYS A 124 -1.53 -23.34 13.54
N THR A 125 -2.60 -23.21 14.33
CA THR A 125 -3.92 -23.75 13.97
C THR A 125 -4.66 -22.81 13.01
N LEU A 126 -4.67 -21.50 13.28
CA LEU A 126 -5.49 -20.53 12.53
C LEU A 126 -5.05 -20.33 11.07
N ARG A 127 -3.77 -20.59 10.77
CA ARG A 127 -3.24 -20.49 9.40
C ARG A 127 -3.46 -21.74 8.55
N ASP A 128 -3.78 -22.86 9.18
CA ASP A 128 -3.91 -24.16 8.54
C ASP A 128 -5.40 -24.50 8.40
N GLU A 129 -5.90 -24.43 7.16
CA GLU A 129 -7.30 -24.70 6.81
C GLU A 129 -7.72 -26.14 7.12
N HIS A 130 -6.79 -27.08 7.25
CA HIS A 130 -7.07 -28.46 7.65
C HIS A 130 -7.13 -28.63 9.16
N ALA A 131 -6.36 -27.82 9.91
CA ALA A 131 -6.35 -27.85 11.37
C ALA A 131 -7.50 -27.01 11.96
N TYR A 132 -7.91 -25.94 11.29
CA TYR A 132 -9.01 -25.08 11.72
C TYR A 132 -10.32 -25.51 11.07
N THR A 133 -11.21 -26.11 11.87
CA THR A 133 -12.53 -26.58 11.42
C THR A 133 -13.63 -25.51 11.46
N GLY A 134 -13.27 -24.25 11.77
CA GLY A 134 -14.20 -23.12 11.73
C GLY A 134 -14.28 -22.49 10.34
N TRP A 135 -15.03 -21.40 10.22
CA TRP A 135 -15.16 -20.68 8.95
C TRP A 135 -13.86 -19.94 8.59
N ALA A 136 -13.25 -20.32 7.47
CA ALA A 136 -11.97 -19.81 6.97
C ALA A 136 -12.10 -18.84 5.78
N GLY A 137 -13.33 -18.59 5.31
CA GLY A 137 -13.59 -17.70 4.18
C GLY A 137 -13.22 -16.25 4.47
N ARG A 138 -13.05 -15.45 3.41
CA ARG A 138 -13.10 -13.98 3.52
C ARG A 138 -14.55 -13.58 3.85
N SER A 139 -14.74 -12.59 4.72
CA SER A 139 -16.05 -11.96 4.91
C SER A 139 -16.44 -11.30 3.61
N ARG A 140 -17.43 -11.86 2.91
CA ARG A 140 -17.97 -11.17 1.76
C ARG A 140 -18.56 -9.85 2.27
N VAL A 141 -18.14 -8.79 1.61
CA VAL A 141 -18.84 -7.54 1.57
C VAL A 141 -19.58 -7.65 0.26
N SER A 142 -20.90 -7.79 0.30
CA SER A 142 -21.71 -7.66 -0.91
C SER A 142 -21.41 -6.30 -1.55
N ASP A 143 -21.02 -6.33 -2.82
CA ASP A 143 -21.06 -5.14 -3.65
C ASP A 143 -22.49 -4.60 -3.61
N TYR A 144 -22.63 -3.31 -3.29
CA TYR A 144 -23.90 -2.59 -3.20
C TYR A 144 -24.75 -2.66 -4.50
N TYR A 145 -24.23 -3.25 -5.58
CA TYR A 145 -24.86 -3.40 -6.89
C TYR A 145 -25.37 -4.82 -7.23
N SER A 146 -25.09 -5.84 -6.41
CA SER A 146 -25.73 -7.15 -6.58
C SER A 146 -27.12 -7.12 -5.96
N GLY A 147 -28.15 -6.81 -6.76
CA GLY A 147 -29.57 -6.89 -6.39
C GLY A 147 -30.08 -8.32 -6.13
N GLY A 148 -29.29 -9.15 -5.44
CA GLY A 148 -29.67 -10.47 -4.96
C GLY A 148 -29.97 -10.40 -3.47
N ASP A 149 -31.06 -11.05 -3.05
CA ASP A 149 -31.54 -11.20 -1.67
C ASP A 149 -30.59 -12.07 -0.80
N ASP A 150 -29.28 -11.82 -0.84
CA ASP A 150 -28.32 -12.49 0.02
C ASP A 150 -28.30 -11.82 1.40
N PHE A 151 -28.92 -12.48 2.38
CA PHE A 151 -28.88 -12.10 3.80
C PHE A 151 -27.42 -12.15 4.33
N GLU A 152 -26.77 -10.99 4.44
CA GLU A 152 -25.41 -10.85 4.98
C GLU A 152 -25.41 -10.39 6.45
N TYR A 153 -24.79 -11.17 7.35
CA TYR A 153 -24.76 -10.90 8.79
C TYR A 153 -23.58 -10.03 9.28
N VAL A 154 -22.60 -9.71 8.43
CA VAL A 154 -21.41 -8.93 8.81
C VAL A 154 -21.00 -7.99 7.68
N TYR A 155 -21.55 -6.77 7.66
CA TYR A 155 -21.09 -5.70 6.77
C TYR A 155 -19.79 -5.08 7.33
N ARG A 156 -18.65 -5.29 6.66
CA ARG A 156 -17.35 -4.68 6.97
C ARG A 156 -16.97 -3.54 5.99
N GLY A 157 -17.93 -2.77 5.48
CA GLY A 157 -17.63 -1.67 4.54
C GLY A 157 -17.01 -2.14 3.21
N GLU A 158 -16.89 -1.25 2.23
CA GLU A 158 -16.49 -1.55 0.83
C GLU A 158 -15.06 -2.12 0.63
N ALA A 159 -14.30 -2.40 1.70
CA ALA A 159 -12.96 -2.96 1.60
C ALA A 159 -13.00 -4.50 1.56
N PRO A 160 -12.21 -5.16 0.69
CA PRO A 160 -12.10 -6.62 0.70
C PRO A 160 -11.66 -7.07 2.10
N SER A 161 -12.47 -7.90 2.75
CA SER A 161 -12.15 -8.33 4.11
C SER A 161 -11.02 -9.36 4.11
N TRP A 162 -10.21 -9.32 5.17
CA TRP A 162 -9.21 -10.33 5.45
C TRP A 162 -9.86 -11.65 5.92
N SER A 163 -9.26 -12.78 5.52
CA SER A 163 -9.63 -14.07 6.13
C SER A 163 -9.14 -14.15 7.57
N LEU A 164 -9.67 -15.10 8.34
CA LEU A 164 -9.21 -15.35 9.71
C LEU A 164 -7.69 -15.64 9.78
N SER A 165 -7.18 -16.38 8.81
CA SER A 165 -5.75 -16.68 8.68
C SER A 165 -4.93 -15.41 8.46
N GLN A 166 -5.42 -14.48 7.65
CA GLN A 166 -4.77 -13.19 7.40
C GLN A 166 -4.77 -12.32 8.66
N GLU A 167 -5.91 -12.19 9.35
CA GLU A 167 -6.02 -11.43 10.61
C GLU A 167 -5.06 -11.99 11.69
N ALA A 168 -5.02 -13.31 11.86
CA ALA A 168 -4.10 -13.97 12.78
C ALA A 168 -2.64 -13.76 12.38
N SER A 169 -2.33 -13.80 11.08
CA SER A 169 -0.98 -13.57 10.58
C SER A 169 -0.53 -12.13 10.79
N GLY A 170 -1.41 -11.16 10.60
CA GLY A 170 -1.13 -9.74 10.83
C GLY A 170 -0.79 -9.44 12.29
N ASP A 171 -1.61 -9.94 13.22
CA ASP A 171 -1.32 -9.81 14.66
C ASP A 171 -0.01 -10.51 15.06
N PHE A 172 0.27 -11.68 14.48
CA PHE A 172 1.50 -12.43 14.76
C PHE A 172 2.74 -11.69 14.25
N ALA A 173 2.71 -11.22 13.00
CA ALA A 173 3.79 -10.44 12.40
C ALA A 173 4.03 -9.11 13.15
N ALA A 174 2.96 -8.46 13.63
CA ALA A 174 3.08 -7.24 14.42
C ALA A 174 3.82 -7.45 15.75
N LEU A 175 3.74 -8.63 16.36
CA LEU A 175 4.54 -8.98 17.55
C LEU A 175 6.03 -9.13 17.20
N TYR A 176 6.38 -9.60 16.00
CA TYR A 176 7.78 -9.61 15.53
C TYR A 176 8.29 -8.19 15.28
N LEU A 177 7.47 -7.28 14.75
CA LEU A 177 7.83 -5.85 14.66
C LEU A 177 8.13 -5.25 16.04
N GLN A 178 7.32 -5.57 17.06
CA GLN A 178 7.57 -5.12 18.44
C GLN A 178 8.86 -5.67 19.05
N ARG A 179 9.37 -6.78 18.52
CA ARG A 179 10.63 -7.41 18.93
C ARG A 179 11.82 -7.01 18.04
N ALA A 180 11.61 -6.10 17.10
CA ALA A 180 12.59 -5.69 16.09
C ALA A 180 13.12 -6.86 15.23
N ASP A 181 12.35 -7.94 15.11
CA ASP A 181 12.66 -9.07 14.25
C ASP A 181 11.97 -8.88 12.88
N PHE A 182 12.52 -7.92 12.13
CA PHE A 182 11.86 -7.37 10.95
C PHE A 182 11.83 -8.34 9.76
N VAL A 183 12.82 -9.22 9.64
CA VAL A 183 12.86 -10.22 8.55
C VAL A 183 11.75 -11.25 8.76
N GLN A 184 11.56 -11.71 10.00
CA GLN A 184 10.50 -12.65 10.32
C GLN A 184 9.11 -12.00 10.19
N ALA A 185 8.98 -10.72 10.55
CA ALA A 185 7.75 -9.95 10.31
C ALA A 185 7.41 -9.87 8.81
N LEU A 186 8.39 -9.51 7.95
CA LEU A 186 8.21 -9.52 6.50
C LEU A 186 7.74 -10.89 6.01
N ASP A 187 8.39 -11.97 6.45
CA ASP A 187 8.06 -13.32 5.99
C ASP A 187 6.61 -13.72 6.29
N ILE A 188 6.12 -13.37 7.47
CA ILE A 188 4.74 -13.68 7.89
C ILE A 188 3.74 -12.84 7.09
N PHE A 189 3.94 -11.51 7.00
CA PHE A 189 3.04 -10.64 6.20
C PHE A 189 3.00 -11.08 4.73
N PHE A 190 4.17 -11.35 4.17
CA PHE A 190 4.32 -11.73 2.76
C PHE A 190 3.63 -13.06 2.45
N LYS A 191 3.84 -14.10 3.27
CA LYS A 191 3.19 -15.41 3.08
C LYS A 191 1.68 -15.40 3.34
N ALA A 192 1.20 -14.43 4.13
CA ALA A 192 -0.23 -14.25 4.41
C ALA A 192 -0.95 -13.36 3.39
N ASP A 193 -0.29 -12.94 2.30
CA ASP A 193 -0.90 -12.06 1.29
C ASP A 193 -1.35 -10.70 1.88
N LEU A 194 -0.63 -10.21 2.89
CA LEU A 194 -0.82 -8.89 3.51
C LEU A 194 0.16 -7.90 2.86
N TRP A 195 -0.08 -7.58 1.59
CA TRP A 195 0.90 -6.88 0.73
C TRP A 195 1.33 -5.52 1.29
N ASN A 196 0.41 -4.68 1.75
CA ASN A 196 0.74 -3.33 2.21
C ASN A 196 1.66 -3.34 3.44
N ASP A 197 1.42 -4.25 4.38
CA ASP A 197 2.28 -4.45 5.55
C ASP A 197 3.65 -5.02 5.14
N ALA A 198 3.67 -6.03 4.25
CA ALA A 198 4.91 -6.58 3.71
C ALA A 198 5.73 -5.52 2.96
N ALA A 199 5.10 -4.70 2.12
CA ALA A 199 5.72 -3.61 1.37
C ALA A 199 6.31 -2.56 2.31
N TYR A 200 5.57 -2.16 3.35
CA TYR A 200 6.08 -1.25 4.38
C TYR A 200 7.34 -1.82 5.05
N VAL A 201 7.30 -3.08 5.52
CA VAL A 201 8.45 -3.70 6.18
C VAL A 201 9.63 -3.83 5.22
N ALA A 202 9.40 -4.28 3.98
CA ALA A 202 10.44 -4.44 2.96
C ALA A 202 11.09 -3.10 2.58
N GLU A 203 10.29 -2.08 2.25
CA GLU A 203 10.77 -0.83 1.67
C GLU A 203 11.24 0.15 2.74
N ARG A 204 10.52 0.25 3.86
CA ARG A 204 10.76 1.27 4.88
C ARG A 204 11.48 0.73 6.12
N VAL A 205 11.37 -0.55 6.45
CA VAL A 205 11.96 -1.08 7.70
C VAL A 205 13.23 -1.90 7.47
N LEU A 206 13.28 -2.80 6.50
CA LEU A 206 14.50 -3.57 6.25
C LEU A 206 15.62 -2.69 5.70
N THR A 207 16.86 -3.03 6.05
CA THR A 207 18.02 -2.56 5.30
C THR A 207 18.03 -3.19 3.91
N THR A 208 18.66 -2.52 2.95
CA THR A 208 18.77 -3.04 1.57
C THR A 208 19.44 -4.40 1.52
N THR A 209 20.45 -4.64 2.38
CA THR A 209 21.15 -5.92 2.47
C THR A 209 20.24 -7.04 3.00
N GLU A 210 19.44 -6.78 4.02
CA GLU A 210 18.47 -7.75 4.55
C GLU A 210 17.39 -8.08 3.51
N LEU A 211 16.80 -7.04 2.89
CA LEU A 211 15.77 -7.23 1.86
C LEU A 211 16.31 -8.02 0.66
N LYS A 212 17.50 -7.65 0.16
CA LYS A 212 18.15 -8.37 -0.94
C LYS A 212 18.38 -9.85 -0.59
N ARG A 213 18.93 -10.13 0.59
CA ARG A 213 19.15 -11.52 1.05
C ARG A 213 17.84 -12.31 1.12
N TYR A 214 16.78 -11.72 1.67
CA TYR A 214 15.47 -12.37 1.75
C TYR A 214 14.93 -12.69 0.35
N VAL A 215 14.95 -11.71 -0.55
CA VAL A 215 14.45 -11.85 -1.92
C VAL A 215 15.24 -12.88 -2.74
N ASP A 216 16.56 -12.95 -2.55
CA ASP A 216 17.43 -13.91 -3.26
C ASP A 216 17.17 -15.36 -2.85
N GLN A 217 16.60 -15.60 -1.66
CA GLN A 217 16.24 -16.93 -1.17
C GLN A 217 14.86 -17.40 -1.63
N LEU A 218 14.01 -16.49 -2.13
CA LEU A 218 12.69 -16.86 -2.64
C LEU A 218 12.80 -17.69 -3.93
N PRO A 219 11.82 -18.57 -4.22
CA PRO A 219 11.81 -19.35 -5.46
C PRO A 219 12.08 -18.50 -6.71
N ALA A 220 12.77 -19.12 -7.67
CA ALA A 220 13.22 -18.48 -8.89
C ALA A 220 12.05 -18.00 -9.76
N LYS A 221 12.36 -17.02 -10.60
CA LYS A 221 11.45 -16.31 -11.51
C LYS A 221 10.70 -17.30 -12.42
N THR A 222 9.39 -17.44 -12.28
CA THR A 222 8.55 -17.84 -13.42
C THR A 222 8.43 -16.63 -14.33
N VAL A 223 9.41 -16.45 -15.21
CA VAL A 223 9.36 -15.38 -16.21
C VAL A 223 8.19 -15.73 -17.14
N SER A 224 7.14 -14.91 -17.16
CA SER A 224 6.35 -14.78 -18.40
C SER A 224 7.17 -13.85 -19.30
N PRO A 225 7.70 -14.32 -20.44
CA PRO A 225 8.54 -13.54 -21.33
C PRO A 225 7.76 -12.48 -22.13
N THR A 226 6.44 -12.45 -22.02
CA THR A 226 5.63 -11.41 -22.63
C THR A 226 5.94 -10.09 -21.93
N PRO A 227 6.26 -9.00 -22.67
CA PRO A 227 6.19 -7.65 -22.11
C PRO A 227 4.83 -7.57 -21.43
N VAL A 228 4.83 -7.47 -20.09
CA VAL A 228 3.60 -7.22 -19.38
C VAL A 228 3.02 -5.99 -20.04
N MET A 229 1.70 -5.91 -20.22
CA MET A 229 1.03 -4.66 -20.54
C MET A 229 1.20 -3.72 -19.32
N ALA A 230 2.43 -3.40 -18.95
CA ALA A 230 2.83 -2.28 -18.15
C ALA A 230 2.09 -1.08 -18.73
N TYR A 231 1.43 -0.31 -17.87
CA TYR A 231 0.46 0.73 -18.22
C TYR A 231 -0.98 0.27 -18.50
N THR A 232 -1.34 -1.02 -18.34
CA THR A 232 -2.75 -1.43 -18.20
C THR A 232 -3.18 -1.45 -16.74
N PHE A 233 -4.41 -1.02 -16.48
CA PHE A 233 -5.01 -1.08 -15.15
C PHE A 233 -4.92 -2.50 -14.56
N GLY A 234 -4.47 -2.62 -13.31
CA GLY A 234 -4.34 -3.89 -12.61
C GLY A 234 -3.23 -4.82 -13.12
N TRP A 235 -2.26 -4.35 -13.93
CA TRP A 235 -1.18 -5.21 -14.44
C TRP A 235 -0.34 -5.85 -13.33
N GLN A 236 -0.20 -5.18 -12.20
CA GLN A 236 0.57 -5.66 -11.05
C GLN A 236 -0.08 -6.90 -10.44
N ASP A 237 -1.41 -7.03 -10.49
CA ASP A 237 -2.14 -8.19 -9.95
C ASP A 237 -1.91 -9.46 -10.75
N LYS A 238 -1.38 -9.31 -11.97
CA LYS A 238 -0.97 -10.42 -12.82
C LYS A 238 0.43 -10.94 -12.46
N ILE A 239 1.14 -10.28 -11.55
CA ILE A 239 2.47 -10.67 -11.10
C ILE A 239 2.36 -11.43 -9.77
N PRO A 240 3.00 -12.61 -9.65
CA PRO A 240 3.07 -13.31 -8.36
C PRO A 240 3.68 -12.42 -7.28
N ALA A 241 3.28 -12.60 -6.01
CA ALA A 241 3.80 -11.81 -4.89
C ALA A 241 5.34 -11.77 -4.84
N THR A 242 6.01 -12.88 -5.17
CA THR A 242 7.49 -12.94 -5.26
C THR A 242 8.04 -12.01 -6.34
N GLY A 243 7.34 -11.88 -7.48
CA GLY A 243 7.68 -10.95 -8.54
C GLY A 243 7.46 -9.50 -8.15
N LYS A 244 6.39 -9.20 -7.39
CA LYS A 244 6.14 -7.85 -6.82
C LYS A 244 7.28 -7.47 -5.87
N LEU A 245 7.68 -8.35 -4.94
CA LEU A 245 8.73 -8.06 -3.96
C LEU A 245 10.12 -7.90 -4.59
N ARG A 246 10.43 -8.71 -5.62
CA ARG A 246 11.64 -8.51 -6.44
C ARG A 246 11.62 -7.13 -7.09
N TYR A 247 10.51 -6.75 -7.70
CA TYR A 247 10.43 -5.48 -8.40
C TYR A 247 10.55 -4.27 -7.46
N LEU A 248 9.92 -4.32 -6.29
CA LEU A 248 10.10 -3.34 -5.22
C LEU A 248 11.58 -3.17 -4.84
N LEU A 249 12.31 -4.28 -4.64
CA LEU A 249 13.75 -4.24 -4.38
C LEU A 249 14.52 -3.57 -5.53
N GLY A 250 14.18 -3.89 -6.78
CA GLY A 250 14.77 -3.26 -7.96
C GLY A 250 14.63 -1.74 -7.93
N ARG A 251 13.41 -1.22 -7.73
CA ARG A 251 13.16 0.23 -7.68
C ARG A 251 13.88 0.91 -6.51
N ARG A 252 13.92 0.26 -5.34
CA ARG A 252 14.68 0.74 -4.19
C ARG A 252 16.18 0.85 -4.50
N LEU A 253 16.77 -0.15 -5.15
CA LEU A 253 18.18 -0.11 -5.55
C LEU A 253 18.47 1.03 -6.53
N VAL A 254 17.54 1.39 -7.42
CA VAL A 254 17.68 2.56 -8.30
C VAL A 254 17.68 3.86 -7.49
N ARG A 255 16.79 4.02 -6.52
CA ARG A 255 16.78 5.19 -5.60
C ARG A 255 18.07 5.31 -4.80
N GLU A 256 18.72 4.18 -4.49
CA GLU A 256 20.01 4.13 -3.79
C GLU A 256 21.23 4.22 -4.75
N HIS A 257 21.01 4.54 -6.03
CA HIS A 257 22.04 4.63 -7.08
C HIS A 257 22.83 3.32 -7.33
N ARG A 258 22.28 2.18 -6.94
CA ARG A 258 22.87 0.84 -7.12
C ARG A 258 22.36 0.19 -8.41
N TYR A 259 22.57 0.85 -9.54
CA TYR A 259 21.91 0.51 -10.80
C TYR A 259 22.26 -0.90 -11.35
N ASN A 260 23.52 -1.31 -11.25
CA ASN A 260 23.94 -2.65 -11.69
C ASN A 260 23.25 -3.75 -10.85
N ASP A 261 23.12 -3.51 -9.54
CA ASP A 261 22.44 -4.44 -8.63
C ASP A 261 20.92 -4.46 -8.87
N ALA A 262 20.32 -3.34 -9.29
CA ALA A 262 18.88 -3.21 -9.54
C ALA A 262 18.40 -3.99 -10.75
N THR A 263 19.20 -3.99 -11.82
CA THR A 263 18.86 -4.56 -13.14
C THR A 263 18.23 -5.97 -13.09
N PRO A 264 18.79 -6.98 -12.39
CA PRO A 264 18.21 -8.33 -12.35
C PRO A 264 16.84 -8.42 -11.65
N TYR A 265 16.46 -7.41 -10.88
CA TYR A 265 15.20 -7.39 -10.12
C TYR A 265 14.07 -6.63 -10.80
N LEU A 266 14.38 -5.82 -11.82
CA LEU A 266 13.35 -5.12 -12.60
C LEU A 266 12.62 -6.09 -13.53
N GLN A 267 11.30 -5.91 -13.66
CA GLN A 267 10.49 -6.65 -14.64
C GLN A 267 10.80 -6.14 -16.05
N PRO A 268 10.93 -7.00 -17.07
CA PRO A 268 10.96 -6.53 -18.45
C PRO A 268 9.68 -5.74 -18.79
N PRO A 269 9.80 -4.62 -19.53
CA PRO A 269 11.01 -4.09 -20.16
C PRO A 269 11.74 -3.01 -19.32
N PHE A 270 11.40 -2.84 -18.03
CA PHE A 270 11.97 -1.78 -17.19
C PHE A 270 13.47 -1.92 -16.94
N ASP A 271 14.03 -3.12 -17.08
CA ASP A 271 15.47 -3.33 -17.09
C ASP A 271 16.16 -2.63 -18.28
N GLN A 272 15.50 -2.59 -19.46
CA GLN A 272 15.99 -1.85 -20.63
C GLN A 272 15.87 -0.34 -20.44
N ILE A 273 14.79 0.11 -19.81
CA ILE A 273 14.58 1.53 -19.49
C ILE A 273 15.64 2.00 -18.49
N LEU A 274 15.92 1.21 -17.44
CA LEU A 274 17.00 1.51 -16.50
C LEU A 274 18.36 1.61 -17.21
N ARG A 275 18.67 0.69 -18.13
CA ARG A 275 19.93 0.78 -18.91
C ARG A 275 20.04 2.11 -19.66
N ARG A 276 18.99 2.51 -20.39
CA ARG A 276 18.95 3.80 -21.11
C ARG A 276 19.09 5.00 -20.17
N TYR A 277 18.46 4.95 -19.00
CA TYR A 277 18.60 5.98 -17.97
C TYR A 277 20.05 6.11 -17.50
N VAL A 278 20.69 5.00 -17.13
CA VAL A 278 22.07 4.96 -16.66
C VAL A 278 23.06 5.40 -17.73
N ASP A 279 22.87 4.95 -18.98
CA ASP A 279 23.72 5.36 -20.10
C ASP A 279 23.61 6.87 -20.36
N SER A 280 22.40 7.43 -20.23
CA SER A 280 22.17 8.87 -20.35
C SER A 280 22.83 9.66 -19.22
N LEU A 281 22.78 9.17 -17.98
CA LEU A 281 23.51 9.77 -16.86
C LEU A 281 25.02 9.78 -17.11
N ARG A 282 25.59 8.63 -17.49
CA ARG A 282 27.03 8.49 -17.78
C ARG A 282 27.48 9.40 -18.92
N ALA A 283 26.70 9.49 -20.00
CA ALA A 283 27.00 10.38 -21.10
C ALA A 283 26.91 11.87 -20.69
N GLY A 284 25.98 12.22 -19.80
CA GLY A 284 25.89 13.56 -19.22
C GLY A 284 27.13 13.98 -18.42
N GLU A 285 27.74 13.03 -17.72
CA GLU A 285 28.94 13.22 -16.91
C GLU A 285 30.25 13.10 -17.71
N ASN A 286 30.21 12.54 -18.91
CA ASN A 286 31.39 12.32 -19.73
C ASN A 286 31.96 13.63 -20.31
N GLU A 287 33.05 14.12 -19.74
CA GLU A 287 33.71 15.37 -20.15
C GLU A 287 34.35 15.33 -21.54
N ALA A 288 34.53 14.14 -22.13
CA ALA A 288 35.01 14.02 -23.50
C ALA A 288 33.95 14.42 -24.56
N LEU A 289 32.66 14.47 -24.18
CA LEU A 289 31.58 14.92 -25.04
C LEU A 289 31.43 16.44 -25.01
N THR A 290 30.86 17.00 -26.09
CA THR A 290 30.58 18.45 -26.13
C THR A 290 29.58 18.83 -25.04
N LYS A 291 29.60 20.09 -24.58
CA LYS A 291 28.61 20.59 -23.60
C LYS A 291 27.17 20.36 -24.06
N ARG A 292 26.91 20.51 -25.36
CA ARG A 292 25.59 20.28 -25.97
C ARG A 292 25.18 18.81 -25.91
N ASP A 293 26.08 17.88 -26.23
CA ASP A 293 25.78 16.44 -26.17
C ASP A 293 25.56 15.96 -24.74
N ARG A 294 26.38 16.44 -23.81
CA ARG A 294 26.21 16.20 -22.37
C ARG A 294 24.88 16.74 -21.86
N ALA A 295 24.50 17.96 -22.27
CA ALA A 295 23.22 18.56 -21.93
C ALA A 295 22.05 17.73 -22.46
N LEU A 296 22.09 17.30 -23.72
CA LEU A 296 21.05 16.44 -24.30
C LEU A 296 20.96 15.09 -23.57
N ALA A 297 22.09 14.49 -23.19
CA ALA A 297 22.12 13.25 -22.42
C ALA A 297 21.51 13.41 -21.02
N LEU A 298 21.85 14.48 -20.30
CA LEU A 298 21.22 14.81 -19.01
C LEU A 298 19.72 15.07 -19.15
N PHE A 299 19.30 15.75 -20.22
CA PHE A 299 17.89 16.00 -20.47
C PHE A 299 17.15 14.72 -20.86
N ARG A 300 17.79 13.78 -21.56
CA ARG A 300 17.23 12.44 -21.80
C ARG A 300 17.09 11.64 -20.50
N ALA A 301 18.07 11.70 -19.60
CA ALA A 301 17.94 11.09 -18.28
C ALA A 301 16.77 11.72 -17.49
N ALA A 302 16.62 13.05 -17.56
CA ALA A 302 15.50 13.76 -16.97
C ALA A 302 14.15 13.31 -17.53
N TRP A 303 14.07 13.15 -18.85
CA TRP A 303 12.90 12.67 -19.56
C TRP A 303 12.48 11.28 -19.09
N ILE A 304 13.41 10.32 -19.06
CA ILE A 304 13.15 8.96 -18.57
C ILE A 304 12.71 9.00 -17.10
N ALA A 305 13.39 9.79 -16.25
CA ALA A 305 12.97 9.94 -14.85
C ALA A 305 11.55 10.50 -14.72
N ARG A 306 11.11 11.38 -15.62
CA ARG A 306 9.75 11.95 -15.60
C ARG A 306 8.67 10.94 -16.00
N TYR A 307 8.93 10.16 -17.05
CA TYR A 307 7.89 9.37 -17.72
C TYR A 307 7.91 7.88 -17.38
N ASP A 308 9.06 7.34 -16.95
CA ASP A 308 9.20 5.95 -16.48
C ASP A 308 9.71 5.87 -15.03
N GLY A 309 9.76 7.00 -14.32
CA GLY A 309 10.28 7.10 -12.95
C GLY A 309 9.50 6.31 -11.92
N MET A 310 8.17 6.19 -12.09
CA MET A 310 7.34 5.37 -11.20
C MET A 310 7.78 3.90 -11.27
N GLU A 311 8.06 3.42 -12.47
CA GLU A 311 8.42 2.05 -12.78
C GLU A 311 9.87 1.70 -12.44
N ILE A 312 10.81 2.63 -12.64
CA ILE A 312 12.22 2.35 -12.33
C ILE A 312 12.63 2.76 -10.91
N MET A 313 11.93 3.70 -10.27
CA MET A 313 12.34 4.22 -8.95
C MET A 313 11.20 4.64 -8.01
N GLY A 314 9.92 4.43 -8.34
CA GLY A 314 8.79 4.77 -7.48
C GLY A 314 8.72 3.92 -6.20
N THR A 315 8.26 4.51 -5.09
CA THR A 315 7.99 3.77 -3.83
C THR A 315 6.73 2.93 -3.95
N GLU A 316 6.74 1.72 -3.37
CA GLU A 316 5.59 0.81 -3.39
C GLU A 316 4.34 1.45 -2.77
N MET A 317 4.53 2.04 -1.59
CA MET A 317 3.52 2.79 -0.84
C MET A 317 3.87 4.29 -0.89
N ALA A 318 3.54 5.04 0.17
CA ALA A 318 3.90 6.45 0.28
C ALA A 318 5.43 6.67 0.11
N PRO A 319 5.85 7.75 -0.57
CA PRO A 319 4.98 8.84 -1.02
C PRO A 319 4.35 8.63 -2.42
N ASP A 320 4.87 7.75 -3.27
CA ASP A 320 4.42 7.67 -4.68
C ASP A 320 3.15 6.84 -4.90
N GLY A 321 2.97 5.77 -4.13
CA GLY A 321 1.82 4.87 -4.23
C GLY A 321 1.83 4.00 -5.47
N PHE A 322 2.96 3.35 -5.78
CA PHE A 322 3.08 2.42 -6.92
C PHE A 322 1.98 1.34 -6.91
N THR A 323 1.58 0.82 -5.74
CA THR A 323 0.51 -0.19 -5.63
C THR A 323 -0.83 0.25 -6.23
N GLU A 324 -1.09 1.56 -6.29
CA GLU A 324 -2.29 2.16 -6.91
C GLU A 324 -1.96 2.82 -8.25
N ALA A 325 -0.86 2.43 -8.90
CA ALA A 325 -0.30 3.09 -10.09
C ALA A 325 -0.04 4.60 -9.94
N GLY A 326 -0.06 5.12 -8.71
CA GLY A 326 -0.04 6.55 -8.42
C GLY A 326 -1.36 7.27 -8.68
N ASP A 327 -2.46 6.58 -9.00
CA ASP A 327 -3.77 7.21 -9.26
C ASP A 327 -4.39 7.76 -7.97
N PHE A 328 -4.29 7.00 -6.88
CA PHE A 328 -4.83 7.37 -5.58
C PHE A 328 -3.73 7.64 -4.55
N PRO A 329 -3.94 8.58 -3.62
CA PRO A 329 -3.10 8.66 -2.42
C PRO A 329 -3.18 7.35 -1.64
N VAL A 330 -2.03 6.88 -1.15
CA VAL A 330 -1.95 5.71 -0.27
C VAL A 330 -1.64 6.14 1.17
N PRO A 331 -2.05 5.36 2.18
CA PRO A 331 -1.70 5.65 3.57
C PRO A 331 -0.18 5.73 3.78
N ASP A 332 0.28 6.75 4.50
CA ASP A 332 1.67 6.84 4.95
C ASP A 332 1.86 5.99 6.22
N LEU A 333 2.01 4.67 6.03
CA LEU A 333 2.24 3.74 7.12
C LEU A 333 3.49 4.10 7.92
N ALA A 334 4.55 4.65 7.29
CA ALA A 334 5.75 5.06 7.99
C ALA A 334 5.47 6.21 8.97
N ALA A 335 4.78 7.26 8.53
CA ALA A 335 4.38 8.36 9.40
C ALA A 335 3.41 7.90 10.51
N GLN A 336 2.45 7.02 10.20
CA GLN A 336 1.52 6.48 11.20
C GLN A 336 2.23 5.64 12.27
N ARG A 337 3.17 4.78 11.87
CA ARG A 337 3.98 3.94 12.76
C ARG A 337 4.86 4.80 13.67
N VAL A 338 5.56 5.79 13.11
CA VAL A 338 6.48 6.68 13.85
C VAL A 338 5.72 7.61 14.80
N SER A 339 4.61 8.19 14.36
CA SER A 339 3.79 9.06 15.21
C SER A 339 2.99 8.29 16.26
N GLY A 340 2.80 6.99 16.07
CA GLY A 340 1.92 6.15 16.90
C GLY A 340 0.45 6.53 16.76
N LYS A 341 0.07 7.16 15.64
CA LYS A 341 -1.31 7.54 15.32
C LYS A 341 -1.67 7.00 13.95
N ALA A 342 -2.69 6.16 13.89
CA ALA A 342 -3.28 5.72 12.61
C ALA A 342 -4.29 6.76 12.13
N GLU A 343 -4.39 6.89 10.81
CA GLU A 343 -5.36 7.79 10.17
C GLU A 343 -6.60 6.96 9.83
N GLN A 344 -7.74 7.43 10.30
CA GLN A 344 -9.04 6.81 10.09
C GLN A 344 -9.90 7.79 9.31
N MET A 345 -10.32 7.40 8.10
CA MET A 345 -11.29 8.18 7.34
C MET A 345 -12.68 8.06 7.98
N THR A 346 -13.34 9.20 8.18
CA THR A 346 -14.72 9.29 8.68
C THR A 346 -15.51 10.28 7.81
N TYR A 347 -16.84 10.29 7.92
CA TYR A 347 -17.68 11.29 7.25
C TYR A 347 -17.34 12.74 7.61
N ALA A 348 -16.85 12.96 8.83
CA ALA A 348 -16.42 14.27 9.30
C ALA A 348 -14.98 14.62 8.85
N GLY A 349 -14.38 13.80 7.99
CA GLY A 349 -12.99 13.91 7.55
C GLY A 349 -12.07 12.91 8.23
N GLU A 350 -10.76 13.16 8.12
CA GLU A 350 -9.72 12.31 8.68
C GLU A 350 -9.64 12.47 10.22
N LYS A 351 -9.69 11.35 10.94
CA LYS A 351 -9.50 11.27 12.39
C LYS A 351 -8.24 10.50 12.72
N LYS A 352 -7.38 11.09 13.55
CA LYS A 352 -6.18 10.41 14.06
C LYS A 352 -6.50 9.63 15.34
N ILE A 353 -6.31 8.32 15.30
CA ILE A 353 -6.54 7.43 16.44
C ILE A 353 -5.20 6.85 16.94
N PRO A 354 -5.02 6.63 18.26
CA PRO A 354 -3.80 6.01 18.77
C PRO A 354 -3.60 4.62 18.15
N SER A 355 -2.41 4.38 17.59
CA SER A 355 -2.02 3.04 17.16
C SER A 355 -1.83 2.14 18.37
N VAL A 356 -2.39 0.94 18.30
CA VAL A 356 -2.35 -0.05 19.38
C VAL A 356 -0.92 -0.58 19.60
N LEU A 357 -0.10 -0.58 18.55
CA LEU A 357 1.30 -0.98 18.58
C LEU A 357 2.16 0.14 18.02
N ARG A 358 2.97 0.78 18.86
CA ARG A 358 3.87 1.87 18.43
C ARG A 358 5.12 1.31 17.76
N ALA A 359 5.79 2.11 16.93
CA ALA A 359 7.11 1.74 16.41
C ALA A 359 8.12 1.54 17.54
N THR A 360 8.96 0.51 17.41
CA THR A 360 10.13 0.35 18.27
C THR A 360 11.17 1.40 17.93
N ARG A 361 12.12 1.66 18.83
CA ARG A 361 13.23 2.60 18.55
C ARG A 361 14.02 2.19 17.30
N ASP A 362 14.23 0.89 17.11
CA ASP A 362 14.98 0.39 15.96
C ASP A 362 14.17 0.52 14.67
N GLU A 363 12.86 0.27 14.71
CA GLU A 363 11.98 0.50 13.57
C GLU A 363 12.01 1.98 13.16
N THR A 364 11.82 2.91 14.10
CA THR A 364 11.87 4.36 13.84
C THR A 364 13.22 4.78 13.23
N LYS A 365 14.34 4.28 13.76
CA LYS A 365 15.68 4.55 13.21
C LYS A 365 15.82 4.05 11.77
N ARG A 366 15.26 2.89 11.45
CA ARG A 366 15.34 2.31 10.11
C ARG A 366 14.45 3.06 9.12
N VAL A 367 13.21 3.39 9.50
CA VAL A 367 12.26 4.20 8.70
C VAL A 367 12.85 5.56 8.31
N ALA A 368 13.54 6.22 9.25
CA ALA A 368 14.20 7.50 9.01
C ALA A 368 15.35 7.43 7.98
N LYS A 369 15.97 6.26 7.80
CA LYS A 369 17.11 6.08 6.88
C LYS A 369 16.73 5.62 5.48
N SER A 370 15.53 5.08 5.30
CA SER A 370 15.08 4.43 4.07
C SER A 370 14.09 5.28 3.27
N GLY A 371 13.84 6.53 3.69
CA GLY A 371 12.89 7.44 3.03
C GLY A 371 13.31 7.76 1.61
N ALA A 372 12.33 8.06 0.75
CA ALA A 372 12.63 8.62 -0.56
C ALA A 372 13.28 10.01 -0.37
N SER A 373 14.11 10.40 -1.33
CA SER A 373 14.75 11.72 -1.34
C SER A 373 14.55 12.37 -2.70
N PRO A 374 13.69 13.40 -2.82
CA PRO A 374 12.85 13.99 -1.76
C PRO A 374 11.69 13.09 -1.33
N ASP A 375 11.21 13.23 -0.09
CA ASP A 375 10.07 12.46 0.44
C ASP A 375 8.73 13.16 0.12
N VAL A 376 8.39 13.22 -1.17
CA VAL A 376 7.17 13.84 -1.68
C VAL A 376 6.54 12.99 -2.77
N ARG A 377 5.21 13.07 -2.94
CA ARG A 377 4.52 12.25 -3.95
C ARG A 377 4.99 12.58 -5.36
N PHE A 378 5.33 11.54 -6.11
CA PHE A 378 5.99 11.62 -7.42
C PHE A 378 7.39 12.22 -7.33
N HIS A 379 8.18 11.79 -6.34
CA HIS A 379 9.51 12.35 -6.07
C HIS A 379 10.44 12.30 -7.30
N TYR A 380 10.28 11.29 -8.15
CA TYR A 380 11.01 11.14 -9.41
C TYR A 380 10.82 12.33 -10.37
N ARG A 381 9.73 13.11 -10.25
CA ARG A 381 9.54 14.35 -11.01
C ARG A 381 10.49 15.47 -10.56
N LEU A 382 10.79 15.55 -9.26
CA LEU A 382 11.81 16.47 -8.75
C LEU A 382 13.22 16.04 -9.17
N ILE A 383 13.49 14.73 -9.23
CA ILE A 383 14.73 14.18 -9.80
C ILE A 383 14.86 14.56 -11.28
N ALA A 384 13.79 14.39 -12.07
CA ALA A 384 13.73 14.80 -13.46
C ALA A 384 14.01 16.31 -13.62
N GLY A 385 13.34 17.16 -12.84
CA GLY A 385 13.58 18.60 -12.85
C GLY A 385 15.04 18.95 -12.54
N ALA A 386 15.64 18.33 -11.53
CA ALA A 386 17.04 18.56 -11.17
C ALA A 386 18.02 18.14 -12.29
N LEU A 387 17.78 17.00 -12.96
CA LEU A 387 18.57 16.56 -14.11
C LEU A 387 18.44 17.52 -15.30
N ALA A 388 17.22 18.01 -15.56
CA ALA A 388 16.98 19.01 -16.61
C ALA A 388 17.70 20.34 -16.29
N ILE A 389 17.72 20.79 -15.05
CA ILE A 389 18.49 22.00 -14.69
C ILE A 389 20.00 21.78 -14.79
N LYS A 390 20.52 20.58 -14.48
CA LYS A 390 21.91 20.23 -14.79
C LYS A 390 22.19 20.30 -16.29
N ALA A 391 21.27 19.86 -17.14
CA ALA A 391 21.38 20.03 -18.59
C ALA A 391 21.39 21.52 -19.00
N ALA A 392 20.46 22.31 -18.46
CA ALA A 392 20.34 23.75 -18.75
C ALA A 392 21.61 24.53 -18.37
N ALA A 393 22.33 24.12 -17.33
CA ALA A 393 23.60 24.74 -16.92
C ALA A 393 24.72 24.62 -17.98
N LEU A 394 24.61 23.67 -18.91
CA LEU A 394 25.59 23.43 -19.98
C LEU A 394 25.22 24.14 -21.30
N LEU A 395 24.02 24.70 -21.39
CA LEU A 395 23.51 25.39 -22.57
C LEU A 395 23.82 26.89 -22.52
N SER A 396 23.94 27.51 -23.70
CA SER A 396 24.18 28.95 -23.86
C SER A 396 22.90 29.75 -23.59
N ASP A 397 23.05 30.97 -23.08
CA ASP A 397 21.92 31.88 -22.88
C ASP A 397 21.20 32.17 -24.20
N ASN A 398 19.87 32.20 -24.14
CA ASN A 398 18.95 32.38 -25.27
C ASN A 398 19.14 31.41 -26.45
N SER A 399 19.79 30.25 -26.27
CA SER A 399 19.69 29.16 -27.24
C SER A 399 18.25 28.65 -27.30
N GLU A 400 17.84 28.03 -28.42
CA GLU A 400 16.47 27.50 -28.56
C GLU A 400 16.17 26.37 -27.58
N GLU A 401 17.19 25.60 -27.17
CA GLU A 401 17.06 24.45 -26.27
C GLU A 401 16.97 24.84 -24.80
N LEU A 402 17.63 25.94 -24.40
CA LEU A 402 17.67 26.36 -23.00
C LEU A 402 16.27 26.59 -22.39
N PRO A 403 15.37 27.40 -22.99
CA PRO A 403 14.04 27.60 -22.44
C PRO A 403 13.19 26.34 -22.52
N ASP A 404 13.38 25.48 -23.52
CA ASP A 404 12.68 24.19 -23.64
C ASP A 404 12.97 23.31 -22.42
N VAL A 405 14.25 23.11 -22.10
CA VAL A 405 14.68 22.31 -20.95
C VAL A 405 14.18 22.88 -19.63
N ILE A 406 14.32 24.19 -19.40
CA ILE A 406 13.90 24.81 -18.13
C ILE A 406 12.37 24.82 -18.01
N ASN A 407 11.65 25.10 -19.10
CA ASN A 407 10.18 25.10 -19.10
C ASN A 407 9.64 23.71 -18.77
N MET A 408 10.22 22.65 -19.34
CA MET A 408 9.87 21.26 -19.00
C MET A 408 10.17 20.94 -17.54
N ALA A 409 11.36 21.32 -17.04
CA ALA A 409 11.72 21.12 -15.63
C ALA A 409 10.70 21.78 -14.68
N GLY A 410 10.27 23.00 -14.98
CA GLY A 410 9.25 23.71 -14.22
C GLY A 410 7.89 23.03 -14.26
N ARG A 411 7.41 22.66 -15.46
CA ARG A 411 6.12 21.96 -15.64
C ARG A 411 6.06 20.63 -14.89
N TRP A 412 7.18 19.92 -14.78
CA TRP A 412 7.25 18.65 -14.05
C TRP A 412 7.24 18.81 -12.53
N THR A 413 7.66 19.97 -12.02
CA THR A 413 7.92 20.17 -10.58
C THR A 413 6.93 21.11 -9.89
N LYS A 414 6.20 21.95 -10.62
CA LYS A 414 5.28 22.96 -10.06
C LYS A 414 4.21 22.42 -9.11
N GLU A 415 3.67 21.23 -9.37
CA GLU A 415 2.63 20.62 -8.51
C GLU A 415 3.23 19.86 -7.31
N GLN A 416 4.56 19.67 -7.28
CA GLN A 416 5.28 18.88 -6.28
C GLN A 416 5.97 19.78 -5.26
N ASP A 417 6.63 20.84 -5.74
CA ASP A 417 7.33 21.81 -4.90
C ASP A 417 7.39 23.17 -5.64
N GLU A 418 6.49 24.07 -5.25
CA GLU A 418 6.39 25.43 -5.82
C GLU A 418 7.70 26.22 -5.67
N LYS A 419 8.43 26.06 -4.55
CA LYS A 419 9.69 26.78 -4.33
C LYS A 419 10.80 26.29 -5.25
N VAL A 420 10.82 24.99 -5.56
CA VAL A 420 11.71 24.45 -6.59
C VAL A 420 11.35 25.05 -7.96
N ALA A 421 10.06 25.06 -8.29
CA ALA A 421 9.55 25.58 -9.55
C ALA A 421 9.85 27.09 -9.72
N ASP A 422 9.67 27.90 -8.68
CA ASP A 422 10.03 29.34 -8.68
C ASP A 422 11.50 29.57 -9.03
N ARG A 423 12.41 28.77 -8.47
CA ARG A 423 13.84 28.87 -8.81
C ARG A 423 14.09 28.57 -10.29
N TYR A 424 13.36 27.62 -10.86
CA TYR A 424 13.48 27.29 -12.29
C TYR A 424 12.88 28.38 -13.16
N PHE A 425 11.78 29.00 -12.74
CA PHE A 425 11.18 30.13 -13.44
C PHE A 425 12.12 31.34 -13.46
N ASN A 426 12.68 31.72 -12.31
CA ASN A 426 13.68 32.79 -12.22
C ASN A 426 14.89 32.54 -13.14
N LEU A 427 15.33 31.28 -13.28
CA LEU A 427 16.41 30.92 -14.19
C LEU A 427 16.02 31.10 -15.65
N LEU A 428 14.79 30.72 -16.01
CA LEU A 428 14.22 30.90 -17.35
C LEU A 428 14.14 32.38 -17.72
N GLU A 429 13.61 33.21 -16.82
CA GLU A 429 13.54 34.66 -17.04
C GLU A 429 14.93 35.27 -17.24
N LYS A 430 15.91 34.87 -16.42
CA LYS A 430 17.26 35.42 -16.48
C LYS A 430 18.00 35.05 -17.76
N ARG A 431 17.87 33.80 -18.23
CA ARG A 431 18.76 33.25 -19.26
C ARG A 431 18.10 33.03 -20.62
N ALA A 432 16.78 33.11 -20.72
CA ALA A 432 16.06 32.79 -21.95
C ALA A 432 14.98 33.81 -22.34
N ALA A 433 14.98 35.02 -21.77
CA ALA A 433 13.97 36.06 -22.02
C ALA A 433 13.77 36.43 -23.50
N GLN A 434 14.77 36.20 -24.36
CA GLN A 434 14.72 36.56 -25.78
C GLN A 434 14.19 35.45 -26.69
N THR A 435 13.79 34.32 -26.11
CA THR A 435 13.23 33.18 -26.85
C THR A 435 11.70 33.21 -26.86
N ASP A 436 11.05 32.47 -27.76
CA ASP A 436 9.57 32.43 -27.80
C ASP A 436 8.96 31.86 -26.52
N ILE A 437 9.48 30.72 -26.05
CA ILE A 437 9.08 30.11 -24.78
C ILE A 437 9.37 31.07 -23.62
N GLY A 438 10.54 31.73 -23.62
CA GLY A 438 10.92 32.71 -22.60
C GLY A 438 9.96 33.89 -22.52
N ARG A 439 9.68 34.55 -23.66
CA ARG A 439 8.72 35.65 -23.75
C ARG A 439 7.33 35.22 -23.29
N ALA A 440 6.86 34.06 -23.74
CA ALA A 440 5.56 33.54 -23.36
C ALA A 440 5.46 33.25 -21.86
N ALA A 441 6.51 32.67 -21.27
CA ALA A 441 6.56 32.37 -19.84
C ALA A 441 6.60 33.63 -18.98
N ILE A 442 7.38 34.64 -19.36
CA ILE A 442 7.42 35.95 -18.70
C ILE A 442 6.05 36.63 -18.77
N ALA A 443 5.42 36.63 -19.94
CA ALA A 443 4.09 37.22 -20.12
C ALA A 443 3.03 36.52 -19.25
N ARG A 444 3.13 35.19 -19.12
CA ARG A 444 2.27 34.38 -18.24
C ARG A 444 2.64 34.50 -16.76
N ARG A 445 3.84 35.00 -16.44
CA ARG A 445 4.48 34.94 -15.11
C ARG A 445 4.58 33.51 -14.56
N TRP A 446 4.64 32.53 -15.46
CA TRP A 446 4.73 31.11 -15.12
C TRP A 446 5.12 30.28 -16.34
N PHE A 447 5.40 28.98 -16.13
CA PHE A 447 5.66 28.02 -17.21
C PHE A 447 4.48 27.89 -18.20
N VAL A 448 4.81 27.61 -19.46
CA VAL A 448 3.85 27.57 -20.59
C VAL A 448 3.76 26.19 -21.22
N ASP A 449 2.61 25.87 -21.80
CA ASP A 449 2.39 24.61 -22.54
C ASP A 449 2.95 24.71 -23.97
N MET A 450 4.24 24.98 -24.06
CA MET A 450 5.02 24.98 -25.29
C MET A 450 6.14 23.95 -25.18
N ASN A 451 6.40 23.27 -26.30
CA ASN A 451 7.52 22.35 -26.47
C ASN A 451 8.55 23.00 -27.40
N GLY A 452 9.83 22.73 -27.17
CA GLY A 452 10.93 23.14 -28.04
C GLY A 452 11.55 21.97 -28.81
N PRO A 453 12.75 22.17 -29.39
CA PRO A 453 13.38 21.19 -30.26
C PRO A 453 13.79 19.89 -29.56
N TRP A 454 14.15 19.93 -28.27
CA TRP A 454 14.63 18.74 -27.56
C TRP A 454 13.49 17.94 -26.94
N SER A 455 12.49 18.60 -26.35
CA SER A 455 11.30 17.93 -25.83
C SER A 455 10.52 17.23 -26.95
N THR A 456 10.34 17.88 -28.10
CA THR A 456 9.71 17.27 -29.28
C THR A 456 10.49 16.06 -29.78
N LYS A 457 11.83 16.15 -29.84
CA LYS A 457 12.68 15.02 -30.24
C LYS A 457 12.57 13.85 -29.26
N LEU A 458 12.67 14.11 -27.96
CA LEU A 458 12.67 13.06 -26.94
C LEU A 458 11.31 12.38 -26.81
N ASP A 459 10.20 13.11 -26.99
CA ASP A 459 8.86 12.53 -27.06
C ASP A 459 8.73 11.50 -28.20
N LEU A 460 9.26 11.84 -29.38
CA LEU A 460 9.28 10.93 -30.53
C LEU A 460 10.19 9.72 -30.29
N ASP A 461 11.41 9.95 -29.77
CA ASP A 461 12.35 8.87 -29.41
C ASP A 461 11.72 7.90 -28.39
N GLU A 462 10.99 8.43 -27.41
CA GLU A 462 10.31 7.64 -26.37
C GLU A 462 9.17 6.81 -26.95
N LYS A 463 8.28 7.42 -27.74
CA LYS A 463 7.17 6.70 -28.41
C LYS A 463 7.68 5.55 -29.27
N GLN A 464 8.73 5.82 -30.06
CA GLN A 464 9.35 4.80 -30.89
C GLN A 464 9.98 3.68 -30.05
N MET A 465 10.69 4.02 -28.97
CA MET A 465 11.22 3.01 -28.05
C MET A 465 10.11 2.18 -27.41
N LYS A 466 9.05 2.80 -26.87
CA LYS A 466 7.96 2.07 -26.21
C LYS A 466 7.33 1.06 -27.17
N LYS A 467 7.15 1.46 -28.44
CA LYS A 467 6.74 0.57 -29.52
C LYS A 467 7.70 -0.60 -29.74
N GLU A 468 9.02 -0.37 -29.78
CA GLU A 468 10.04 -1.42 -29.92
C GLU A 468 10.06 -2.39 -28.73
N LEU A 469 9.78 -1.89 -27.53
CA LEU A 469 9.70 -2.68 -26.29
C LEU A 469 8.36 -3.41 -26.13
N GLY A 470 7.41 -3.22 -27.06
CA GLY A 470 6.07 -3.79 -26.98
C GLY A 470 5.18 -3.15 -25.92
N LEU A 471 5.56 -1.98 -25.39
CA LEU A 471 4.74 -1.16 -24.51
C LEU A 471 3.75 -0.39 -25.39
N ARG A 472 2.52 -0.89 -25.50
CA ARG A 472 1.47 -0.23 -26.29
C ARG A 472 0.68 0.71 -25.38
N ASP A 473 0.39 1.91 -25.86
CA ASP A 473 -0.57 2.79 -25.22
C ASP A 473 -1.98 2.26 -25.52
N PRO A 474 -2.73 1.77 -24.51
CA PRO A 474 -4.09 1.26 -24.72
C PRO A 474 -5.05 2.34 -25.26
N TYR A 475 -4.75 3.62 -25.05
CA TYR A 475 -5.54 4.73 -25.59
C TYR A 475 -5.27 4.95 -27.07
N GLU A 476 -4.02 4.80 -27.54
CA GLU A 476 -3.70 4.86 -28.97
C GLU A 476 -4.33 3.69 -29.74
N GLU A 477 -4.37 2.48 -29.16
CA GLU A 477 -5.07 1.34 -29.76
C GLU A 477 -6.59 1.58 -29.82
N TYR A 478 -7.18 2.13 -28.76
CA TYR A 478 -8.60 2.50 -28.73
C TYR A 478 -8.95 3.51 -29.85
N LEU A 479 -8.12 4.54 -30.02
CA LEU A 479 -8.30 5.53 -31.09
C LEU A 479 -8.10 4.94 -32.49
N GLN A 480 -7.12 4.04 -32.68
CA GLN A 480 -6.90 3.36 -33.95
C GLN A 480 -8.02 2.37 -34.30
N GLN A 481 -8.59 1.69 -33.30
CA GLN A 481 -9.76 0.82 -33.49
C GLN A 481 -11.00 1.61 -33.90
N GLN A 482 -11.19 2.83 -33.37
CA GLN A 482 -12.27 3.72 -33.81
C GLN A 482 -12.07 4.30 -35.21
N GLN A 483 -10.82 4.39 -35.68
CA GLN A 483 -10.48 4.90 -37.02
C GLN A 483 -10.45 3.81 -38.10
N SER A 484 -10.58 2.54 -37.72
CA SER A 484 -10.64 1.43 -38.67
C SER A 484 -12.05 1.36 -39.29
N PRO A 485 -12.21 1.41 -40.63
CA PRO A 485 -13.53 1.35 -41.25
C PRO A 485 -14.21 0.02 -40.92
N THR A 486 -15.45 0.09 -40.45
CA THR A 486 -16.31 -1.07 -40.22
C THR A 486 -16.34 -1.93 -41.49
N PRO A 487 -16.09 -3.26 -41.43
CA PRO A 487 -16.19 -4.08 -42.62
C PRO A 487 -17.61 -3.98 -43.18
N THR A 488 -17.71 -3.57 -44.45
CA THR A 488 -18.97 -3.51 -45.18
C THR A 488 -19.65 -4.88 -45.10
N PRO A 489 -20.92 -4.98 -44.68
CA PRO A 489 -21.62 -6.26 -44.68
C PRO A 489 -21.60 -6.84 -46.09
N PRO A 490 -21.42 -8.17 -46.26
CA PRO A 490 -21.51 -8.76 -47.58
C PRO A 490 -22.91 -8.51 -48.14
N SER A 491 -22.97 -7.88 -49.31
CA SER A 491 -24.19 -7.69 -50.08
C SER A 491 -24.83 -9.05 -50.32
N ALA A 492 -26.00 -9.30 -49.72
CA ALA A 492 -26.74 -10.54 -49.96
C ALA A 492 -27.25 -10.57 -51.42
N PRO A 493 -27.22 -11.74 -52.09
CA PRO A 493 -27.67 -11.91 -53.47
C PRO A 493 -29.18 -11.77 -53.66
#